data_AF-A0A8S3GPR7-F1
#
_entry.id   AF-A0A8S3GPR7-F1
#
_cell.length_a   1.000
_cell.length_b   1.000
_cell.length_c   1.000
_cell.angle_alpha   90.00
_cell.angle_beta   90.00
_cell.angle_gamma   90.00
#
_symmetry.space_group_name_H-M   'P 1'
#
loop_
_entity.id
_entity.type
_entity.pdbx_description
1 polymer ?
#
loop_
_entity_poly.entity_id
_entity_poly.type
_entity_poly.pdbx_seq_one_letter_code
_entity_poly.pdbx_strand_id
1 'polypeptide(L)'
;MSTKQRKQPNIVSSSKRGILPKSATSIMRSWLFQHITHPYPNEDEKRIIATQTNLSLLQVNNWFINARRRILQPMLETSNPDLIITKKKKRHDTTL
;
A
#
# COMPACT_ATOMS: atom_id res chain seq x y z
N MET A 1 -3.44 -33.50 -25.97
CA MET A 1 -3.13 -32.08 -26.18
C MET A 1 -3.79 -31.26 -25.08
N SER A 2 -2.99 -30.39 -24.43
CA SER A 2 -3.35 -29.19 -23.63
C SER A 2 -4.39 -29.27 -22.51
N THR A 3 -4.20 -28.74 -21.29
CA THR A 3 -3.05 -28.31 -20.47
C THR A 3 -3.70 -28.04 -19.12
N LYS A 4 -3.30 -28.79 -18.08
CA LYS A 4 -3.78 -28.66 -16.71
C LYS A 4 -3.43 -27.25 -16.20
N GLN A 5 -4.43 -26.42 -15.90
CA GLN A 5 -4.21 -25.13 -15.24
C GLN A 5 -3.57 -25.37 -13.87
N ARG A 6 -2.27 -25.11 -13.82
CA ARG A 6 -1.47 -25.11 -12.60
C ARG A 6 -1.93 -23.95 -11.73
N LYS A 7 -2.77 -24.24 -10.73
CA LYS A 7 -3.00 -23.33 -9.61
C LYS A 7 -1.67 -23.10 -8.93
N GLN A 8 -1.18 -21.86 -9.01
CA GLN A 8 0.02 -21.41 -8.31
C GLN A 8 -0.24 -21.64 -6.80
N PRO A 9 0.61 -22.39 -6.08
CA PRO A 9 0.46 -22.51 -4.64
C PRO A 9 0.66 -21.13 -4.03
N ASN A 10 -0.35 -20.63 -3.32
CA ASN A 10 -0.25 -19.41 -2.54
C ASN A 10 0.58 -19.71 -1.30
N ILE A 11 1.90 -19.85 -1.50
CA ILE A 11 2.87 -19.87 -0.43
C ILE A 11 2.89 -18.43 0.08
N VAL A 12 2.05 -18.16 1.08
CA VAL A 12 2.20 -17.01 1.96
C VAL A 12 3.50 -17.18 2.73
N SER A 13 4.62 -16.93 2.06
CA SER A 13 5.90 -16.76 2.71
C SER A 13 5.74 -15.54 3.60
N SER A 14 5.62 -15.80 4.90
CA SER A 14 5.73 -14.85 6.01
C SER A 14 7.11 -14.19 5.99
N SER A 15 7.37 -13.40 4.95
CA SER A 15 8.59 -12.62 4.84
C SER A 15 8.46 -11.46 5.81
N LYS A 16 9.44 -11.39 6.71
CA LYS A 16 9.67 -10.41 7.77
C LYS A 16 9.13 -9.03 7.40
N ARG A 17 8.54 -8.32 8.37
CA ARG A 17 8.12 -6.90 8.28
C ARG A 17 9.26 -6.06 7.68
N GLY A 18 9.28 -5.98 6.36
CA GLY A 18 10.45 -5.60 5.58
C GLY A 18 10.10 -4.40 4.73
N ILE A 19 10.97 -3.40 4.79
CA ILE A 19 10.91 -2.22 3.95
C ILE A 19 10.86 -2.69 2.48
N LEU A 20 9.92 -2.16 1.70
CA LEU A 20 9.81 -2.48 0.29
C LEU A 20 11.03 -1.91 -0.48
N PRO A 21 11.49 -2.57 -1.57
CA PRO A 21 12.59 -2.08 -2.39
C PRO A 21 12.37 -0.64 -2.85
N LYS A 22 13.43 0.19 -2.87
CA LYS A 22 13.33 1.60 -3.30
C LYS A 22 12.78 1.74 -4.72
N SER A 23 13.23 0.87 -5.63
CA SER A 23 12.73 0.79 -7.02
C SER A 23 11.22 0.55 -7.06
N ALA A 24 10.72 -0.42 -6.30
CA ALA A 24 9.30 -0.71 -6.19
C ALA A 24 8.52 0.49 -5.64
N THR A 25 9.01 1.12 -4.57
CA THR A 25 8.35 2.31 -4.02
C THR A 25 8.38 3.53 -4.94
N SER A 26 9.39 3.66 -5.81
CA SER A 26 9.47 4.75 -6.78
C SER A 26 8.36 4.65 -7.83
N ILE A 27 8.10 3.45 -8.33
CA ILE A 27 7.02 3.19 -9.30
C ILE A 27 5.67 3.52 -8.68
N MET A 28 5.39 3.02 -7.47
CA MET A 28 4.11 3.26 -6.80
C MET A 28 3.91 4.74 -6.41
N ARG A 29 4.99 5.46 -6.05
CA ARG A 29 4.94 6.92 -5.82
C ARG A 29 4.65 7.69 -7.10
N SER A 30 5.29 7.32 -8.21
CA SER A 30 5.03 7.95 -9.52
C SER A 30 3.55 7.85 -9.89
N TRP A 31 2.98 6.65 -9.80
CA TRP A 31 1.54 6.45 -10.04
C TRP A 31 0.67 7.29 -9.11
N LEU A 32 1.00 7.33 -7.81
CA LEU A 32 0.25 8.09 -6.80
C LEU A 32 0.21 9.59 -7.10
N PHE A 33 1.35 10.17 -7.52
CA PHE A 33 1.42 11.59 -7.85
C PHE A 33 0.72 11.94 -9.16
N GLN A 34 0.74 11.03 -10.14
CA GLN A 34 -0.04 11.19 -11.38
C GLN A 34 -1.56 11.15 -11.12
N HIS A 35 -2.00 10.41 -10.10
CA HIS A 35 -3.41 10.22 -9.75
C HIS A 35 -3.79 10.93 -8.46
N ILE A 36 -3.25 12.13 -8.21
CA ILE A 36 -3.48 12.84 -6.94
C ILE A 36 -4.96 13.19 -6.70
N THR A 37 -5.71 13.41 -7.78
CA THR A 37 -7.16 13.71 -7.74
C THR A 37 -8.01 12.49 -7.40
N HIS A 38 -7.64 11.31 -7.93
CA HIS A 38 -8.32 10.04 -7.68
C HIS A 38 -7.30 8.92 -7.42
N PRO A 39 -6.71 8.87 -6.20
CA PRO A 39 -5.59 7.98 -5.88
C PRO A 39 -6.05 6.55 -5.57
N TYR A 40 -6.95 6.00 -6.38
CA TYR A 40 -7.51 4.66 -6.21
C TYR A 40 -7.20 3.85 -7.46
N PRO A 41 -6.10 3.08 -7.46
CA PRO A 41 -5.79 2.24 -8.59
C PRO A 41 -6.86 1.17 -8.73
N ASN A 42 -7.32 0.94 -9.95
CA ASN A 42 -8.23 -0.16 -10.26
C ASN A 42 -7.49 -1.50 -10.19
N GLU A 43 -8.22 -2.60 -10.38
CA GLU A 43 -7.67 -3.95 -10.23
C GLU A 43 -6.57 -4.26 -11.26
N ASP A 44 -6.71 -3.78 -12.49
CA ASP A 44 -5.73 -3.99 -13.56
C ASP A 44 -4.45 -3.18 -13.32
N GLU A 45 -4.59 -1.93 -12.89
CA GLU A 45 -3.45 -1.08 -12.52
C GLU A 45 -2.65 -1.70 -11.37
N LYS A 46 -3.33 -2.24 -10.35
CA LYS A 46 -2.66 -2.94 -9.26
C LYS A 46 -1.91 -4.18 -9.74
N ARG A 47 -2.44 -4.92 -10.72
CA ARG A 47 -1.77 -6.08 -11.33
C ARG A 47 -0.53 -5.64 -12.12
N ILE A 48 -0.64 -4.59 -12.92
CA ILE A 48 0.48 -4.03 -13.68
C ILE A 48 1.60 -3.61 -12.71
N ILE A 49 1.26 -2.87 -11.65
CA ILE A 49 2.21 -2.42 -10.64
C ILE A 49 2.83 -3.61 -9.89
N ALA A 50 2.03 -4.62 -9.52
CA ALA A 50 2.53 -5.84 -8.88
C ALA A 50 3.58 -6.54 -9.75
N THR A 51 3.30 -6.69 -11.05
CA THR A 51 4.25 -7.27 -12.02
C THR A 51 5.51 -6.42 -12.17
N GLN A 52 5.39 -5.10 -12.33
CA GLN A 52 6.53 -4.20 -12.50
C GLN A 52 7.42 -4.12 -11.26
N THR A 53 6.82 -4.17 -10.07
CA THR A 53 7.54 -4.06 -8.79
C THR A 53 8.01 -5.40 -8.24
N ASN A 54 7.60 -6.51 -8.87
CA ASN A 54 7.77 -7.87 -8.38
C ASN A 54 7.28 -8.03 -6.92
N LEU A 55 6.14 -7.41 -6.62
CA LEU A 55 5.46 -7.49 -5.32
C LEU A 55 4.16 -8.26 -5.45
N SER A 56 3.71 -8.85 -4.34
CA SER A 56 2.36 -9.40 -4.28
C SER A 56 1.31 -8.29 -4.38
N LEU A 57 0.15 -8.63 -4.94
CA LEU A 57 -0.99 -7.72 -5.02
C LEU A 57 -1.39 -7.18 -3.62
N LEU A 58 -1.26 -8.00 -2.58
CA LEU A 58 -1.51 -7.59 -1.19
C LEU A 58 -0.51 -6.53 -0.70
N GLN A 59 0.78 -6.66 -1.02
CA GLN A 59 1.79 -5.65 -0.69
C GLN A 59 1.51 -4.33 -1.40
N VAL A 60 1.13 -4.37 -2.68
CA VAL A 60 0.71 -3.20 -3.46
C VAL A 60 -0.52 -2.54 -2.84
N ASN A 61 -1.56 -3.31 -2.52
CA ASN A 61 -2.78 -2.82 -1.87
C ASN A 61 -2.47 -2.13 -0.54
N ASN A 62 -1.70 -2.80 0.33
CA ASN A 62 -1.33 -2.26 1.64
C ASN A 62 -0.48 -0.99 1.52
N TRP A 63 0.41 -0.95 0.54
CA TRP A 63 1.22 0.22 0.27
C TRP A 63 0.34 1.41 -0.14
N PHE A 64 -0.58 1.25 -1.08
CA PHE A 64 -1.46 2.34 -1.52
C PHE A 64 -2.36 2.86 -0.41
N ILE A 65 -2.95 1.97 0.42
CA ILE A 65 -3.75 2.38 1.56
C ILE A 65 -2.94 3.26 2.52
N ASN A 66 -1.72 2.84 2.85
CA ASN A 66 -0.86 3.56 3.80
C ASN A 66 -0.27 4.84 3.18
N ALA A 67 0.16 4.80 1.93
CA ALA A 67 0.76 5.94 1.22
C ALA A 67 -0.24 7.09 1.10
N ARG A 68 -1.50 6.81 0.74
CA ARG A 68 -2.55 7.83 0.68
C ARG A 68 -2.81 8.48 2.03
N ARG A 69 -2.88 7.68 3.10
CA ARG A 69 -3.07 8.20 4.47
C ARG A 69 -1.91 9.07 4.94
N ARG A 70 -0.68 8.74 4.57
CA ARG A 70 0.51 9.47 5.06
C ARG A 70 0.95 10.62 4.17
N ILE A 71 0.64 10.59 2.88
CA ILE A 71 1.10 11.58 1.91
C ILE A 71 -0.02 12.56 1.59
N LEU A 72 -1.25 12.07 1.35
CA LEU A 72 -2.36 12.91 0.89
C LEU A 72 -3.19 13.50 2.04
N GLN A 73 -3.40 12.76 3.14
CA GLN A 73 -4.20 13.30 4.25
C GLN A 73 -3.55 14.52 4.93
N PRO A 74 -2.23 14.56 5.20
CA PRO A 74 -1.63 15.76 5.80
C PRO A 74 -1.77 17.02 4.93
N MET A 75 -1.87 16.87 3.61
CA MET A 75 -2.12 17.99 2.69
C MET A 75 -3.57 18.51 2.80
N LEU A 76 -4.54 17.63 3.09
CA LEU A 76 -5.96 17.99 3.27
C LEU A 76 -6.26 18.49 4.70
N GLU A 77 -5.56 17.94 5.69
CA GLU A 77 -5.76 18.19 7.13
C GLU A 77 -5.18 19.53 7.60
N THR A 78 -4.17 20.06 6.89
CA THR A 78 -3.66 21.44 7.10
C THR A 78 -4.75 22.51 6.88
N SER A 79 -5.85 22.17 6.20
CA SER A 79 -6.96 23.10 5.89
C SER A 79 -8.10 23.07 6.92
N ASN A 80 -8.09 22.15 7.91
CA ASN A 80 -9.18 22.06 8.90
C ASN A 80 -8.74 21.34 10.19
N PRO A 81 -8.31 22.07 11.24
CA PRO A 81 -7.77 21.47 12.47
C PRO A 81 -8.83 20.83 13.40
N ASP A 82 -10.13 20.97 13.13
CA ASP A 82 -11.20 20.52 14.05
C ASP A 82 -11.58 19.02 13.95
N LEU A 83 -10.99 18.25 13.04
CA LEU A 83 -11.27 16.81 12.91
C LEU A 83 -10.31 15.90 13.72
N ILE A 84 -9.41 16.49 14.52
CA ILE A 84 -8.31 15.81 15.26
C ILE A 84 -8.79 15.15 16.58
N ILE A 85 -10.07 14.76 16.74
CA ILE A 85 -10.55 14.05 17.95
C ILE A 85 -11.09 12.66 17.64
N THR A 86 -10.51 11.89 16.73
CA THR A 86 -10.78 10.43 16.72
C THR A 86 -9.61 9.60 16.17
N LYS A 87 -8.48 9.51 16.90
CA LYS A 87 -7.63 8.29 17.03
C LYS A 87 -6.30 8.57 17.75
N LYS A 88 -6.36 8.98 19.01
CA LYS A 88 -5.34 8.63 20.00
C LYS A 88 -5.90 7.55 20.93
N LYS A 89 -5.74 6.26 20.56
CA LYS A 89 -5.90 5.16 21.52
C LYS A 89 -4.53 4.55 21.84
N LYS A 90 -4.01 5.06 22.97
CA LYS A 90 -3.03 4.50 23.92
C LYS A 90 -2.18 3.31 23.44
N ARG A 91 -0.89 3.56 23.20
CA ARG A 91 0.16 2.58 23.53
C ARG A 91 0.37 2.67 25.04
N HIS A 92 -0.03 1.65 25.79
CA HIS A 92 0.42 1.49 27.17
C HIS A 92 1.77 0.78 27.09
N ASP A 93 2.81 1.48 27.51
CA ASP A 93 4.08 0.89 27.93
C ASP A 93 3.82 0.25 29.31
N THR A 94 4.15 -1.02 29.47
CA THR A 94 4.21 -1.64 30.80
C THR A 94 5.52 -2.40 30.84
N THR A 95 6.55 -1.64 31.18
CA THR A 95 7.80 -2.14 31.72
C THR A 95 7.61 -2.37 33.21
N LEU A 96 7.60 -3.64 33.63
CA LEU A 96 8.23 -4.20 34.84
C LEU A 96 7.93 -5.71 34.90
#